data_AF-A0A7W8ZBY2-F1
#
_entry.id   AF-A0A7W8ZBY2-F1
#
_cell.length_a   1.000
_cell.length_b   1.000
_cell.length_c   1.000
_cell.angle_alpha   90.00
_cell.angle_beta   90.00
_cell.angle_gamma   90.00
#
_symmetry.space_group_name_H-M   'P 1'
#
loop_
_entity.id
_entity.type
_entity.pdbx_description
1 polymer ?
#
loop_
_entity_poly.entity_id
_entity_poly.type
_entity_poly.pdbx_seq_one_letter_code
_entity_poly.pdbx_strand_id
1 'polypeptide(L)'
;MGGLGAPELIIIGLVLVLLFGAKKLPDTARALGQSLRLFKKETTKLHEEDDARAAQATAAAQPVVVQPQPLPASTPSVEERLRLLEEENAKLRTSSQARPTDATVSGVQKDQGHA
;
A
#
# COMPACT_ATOMS: atom_id res chain seq x y z
N MET A 1 -32.33 29.40 -27.44
CA MET A 1 -32.45 27.94 -27.18
C MET A 1 -32.20 27.72 -25.70
N GLY A 2 -33.20 27.23 -24.99
CA GLY A 2 -33.34 27.33 -23.53
C GLY A 2 -32.16 26.76 -22.74
N GLY A 3 -31.61 27.57 -21.85
CA GLY A 3 -30.77 27.10 -20.76
C GLY A 3 -31.65 26.56 -19.65
N LEU A 4 -31.20 25.51 -18.96
CA LEU A 4 -31.84 25.01 -17.75
C LEU A 4 -31.90 26.16 -16.74
N GLY A 5 -33.10 26.73 -16.57
CA GLY A 5 -33.33 27.81 -15.64
C GLY A 5 -33.49 27.28 -14.23
N ALA A 6 -33.49 28.20 -13.26
CA ALA A 6 -33.95 27.93 -11.91
C ALA A 6 -35.29 27.14 -11.86
N PRO A 7 -36.33 27.47 -12.68
CA PRO A 7 -37.58 26.71 -12.65
C PRO A 7 -37.44 25.23 -13.06
N GLU A 8 -36.70 24.89 -14.12
CA GLU A 8 -36.48 23.50 -14.52
C GLU A 8 -35.76 22.70 -13.43
N LEU A 9 -34.77 23.29 -12.76
CA LEU A 9 -34.06 22.61 -11.66
C LEU A 9 -34.97 22.36 -10.46
N ILE A 10 -35.90 23.27 -10.15
CA ILE A 10 -36.89 23.08 -9.09
C ILE A 10 -37.81 21.90 -9.43
N ILE A 11 -38.28 21.78 -10.68
CA ILE A 11 -39.15 20.67 -11.10
C ILE A 11 -38.41 19.34 -10.98
N ILE A 12 -37.15 19.25 -11.45
CA ILE A 12 -36.34 18.03 -11.32
C ILE A 12 -36.10 17.69 -9.84
N GLY A 13 -35.77 18.69 -9.03
CA GLY A 13 -35.62 18.53 -7.59
C GLY A 13 -36.89 18.02 -6.91
N LEU A 14 -38.06 18.52 -7.30
CA LEU A 14 -39.34 18.06 -6.80
C LEU A 14 -39.60 16.59 -7.15
N VAL A 15 -39.32 16.18 -8.39
CA VAL A 15 -39.43 14.77 -8.81
C VAL A 15 -38.51 13.87 -7.98
N LEU A 16 -37.25 14.27 -7.76
CA LEU A 16 -36.33 13.52 -6.90
C LEU A 16 -36.82 13.45 -5.45
N VAL A 17 -37.40 14.51 -4.91
CA VAL A 17 -37.99 14.51 -3.57
C VAL A 17 -39.20 13.58 -3.49
N LEU A 18 -40.02 13.47 -4.54
CA LEU A 18 -41.14 12.53 -4.57
C LEU A 18 -40.69 11.06 -4.65
N LEU A 19 -39.64 10.78 -5.43
CA LEU A 19 -39.10 9.42 -5.60
C LEU A 19 -38.34 8.93 -4.36
N PHE A 20 -37.46 9.76 -3.82
CA PHE A 20 -36.55 9.39 -2.72
C PHE A 20 -37.07 9.83 -1.34
N GLY A 21 -37.93 10.86 -1.29
CA GLY A 21 -38.44 11.45 -0.05
C GLY A 21 -37.61 12.65 0.45
N ALA A 22 -38.28 13.63 1.05
CA ALA A 22 -37.68 14.89 1.52
C ALA A 22 -36.56 14.71 2.57
N LYS A 23 -36.56 13.61 3.32
CA LYS A 23 -35.50 13.30 4.30
C LYS A 23 -34.32 12.54 3.70
N LYS A 24 -34.51 11.76 2.63
CA LYS A 24 -33.46 10.88 2.08
C LYS A 24 -32.53 11.62 1.12
N LEU A 25 -33.06 12.51 0.31
CA LEU A 25 -32.25 13.32 -0.61
C LEU A 25 -31.14 14.11 0.12
N PRO A 26 -31.43 14.92 1.16
CA PRO A 26 -30.38 15.64 1.88
C PRO A 26 -29.46 14.72 2.68
N ASP A 27 -29.96 13.60 3.20
CA ASP A 27 -29.17 12.63 3.97
C ASP A 27 -28.14 11.92 3.09
N THR A 28 -28.58 11.38 1.95
CA THR A 28 -27.71 10.73 0.95
C THR A 28 -26.72 11.72 0.34
N ALA A 29 -27.15 12.95 0.04
CA ALA A 29 -26.25 14.01 -0.46
C ALA A 29 -25.17 14.37 0.57
N ARG A 30 -25.52 14.45 1.87
CA ARG A 30 -24.55 14.71 2.95
C ARG A 30 -23.56 13.57 3.10
N ALA A 31 -24.00 12.32 3.09
CA ALA A 31 -23.13 11.15 3.18
C ALA A 31 -22.16 11.07 1.99
N LEU A 32 -22.67 11.25 0.76
CA LEU A 32 -21.85 11.32 -0.46
C LEU A 32 -20.88 12.51 -0.42
N GLY A 33 -21.33 13.67 0.04
CA GLY A 33 -20.50 14.88 0.16
C GLY A 33 -19.36 14.72 1.16
N GLN A 34 -19.58 14.01 2.28
CA GLN A 34 -18.52 13.68 3.22
C GLN A 34 -17.47 12.75 2.61
N SER A 35 -17.88 11.71 1.88
CA SER A 35 -16.97 10.80 1.17
C SER A 35 -16.15 11.54 0.10
N LEU A 36 -16.82 12.37 -0.71
CA LEU A 36 -16.17 13.20 -1.74
C LEU A 36 -15.20 14.22 -1.13
N ARG A 37 -15.53 14.82 0.02
CA ARG A 37 -14.65 15.77 0.71
C ARG A 37 -13.39 15.10 1.24
N LEU A 38 -13.50 13.90 1.78
CA LEU A 38 -12.33 13.15 2.26
C LEU A 38 -11.45 12.72 1.09
N PHE A 39 -12.07 12.18 0.04
CA PHE A 39 -11.38 11.83 -1.20
C PHE A 39 -10.66 13.04 -1.80
N LYS A 40 -11.33 14.19 -1.96
CA LYS A 40 -10.74 15.42 -2.49
C LYS A 40 -9.52 15.87 -1.68
N LYS A 41 -9.59 15.81 -0.35
CA LYS A 41 -8.48 16.18 0.53
C LYS A 41 -7.28 15.25 0.35
N GLU A 42 -7.49 13.94 0.36
CA GLU A 42 -6.40 12.98 0.16
C GLU A 42 -5.82 13.11 -1.26
N THR A 43 -6.65 13.25 -2.29
CA THR A 43 -6.17 13.48 -3.66
C THR A 43 -5.40 14.79 -3.82
N THR A 44 -5.83 15.88 -3.18
CA THR A 44 -5.09 17.15 -3.20
C THR A 44 -3.75 17.04 -2.51
N LYS A 45 -3.68 16.40 -1.33
CA LYS A 45 -2.39 16.16 -0.65
C LYS A 45 -1.42 15.37 -1.52
N LEU A 46 -1.89 14.30 -2.17
CA LEU A 46 -1.06 13.52 -3.08
C LEU A 46 -0.50 14.36 -4.24
N HIS A 47 -1.29 15.30 -4.75
CA HIS A 47 -0.83 16.23 -5.80
C HIS A 47 0.22 17.21 -5.26
N GLU A 48 -0.03 17.80 -4.10
CA GLU A 48 0.88 18.72 -3.42
C GLU A 48 2.19 18.03 -2.99
N GLU A 49 2.13 16.77 -2.58
CA GLU A 49 3.28 15.93 -2.23
C GLU A 49 4.15 15.60 -3.45
N ASP A 50 3.53 15.36 -4.61
CA ASP A 50 4.25 15.14 -5.88
C ASP A 50 4.99 16.41 -6.33
N ASP A 51 4.33 17.57 -6.24
CA ASP A 51 4.93 18.88 -6.49
C ASP A 51 6.04 19.22 -5.47
N ALA A 52 5.84 18.93 -4.19
CA ALA A 52 6.84 19.15 -3.14
C ALA A 52 8.04 18.18 -3.26
N ARG A 53 7.82 16.96 -3.77
CA ARG A 53 8.88 16.00 -4.07
C ARG A 53 9.67 16.40 -5.32
N ALA A 54 9.02 16.99 -6.32
CA ALA A 54 9.69 17.60 -7.48
C ALA A 54 10.56 18.81 -7.08
N ALA A 55 10.08 19.64 -6.14
CA ALA A 55 10.87 20.73 -5.56
C ALA A 55 12.06 20.23 -4.71
N GLN A 56 11.88 19.17 -3.91
CA GLN A 56 12.96 18.57 -3.11
C GLN A 56 13.97 17.78 -3.96
N ALA A 57 13.57 17.20 -5.09
CA ALA A 57 14.50 16.61 -6.05
C ALA A 57 15.46 17.65 -6.67
N THR A 58 15.05 18.92 -6.72
CA THR A 58 15.89 20.04 -7.18
C THR A 58 16.82 20.57 -6.07
N ALA A 59 16.42 20.47 -4.79
CA ALA A 59 17.26 20.88 -3.65
C ALA A 59 18.24 19.78 -3.17
N ALA A 60 17.93 18.50 -3.41
CA ALA A 60 18.83 17.38 -3.17
C ALA A 60 19.81 17.14 -4.34
N ALA A 61 19.60 17.82 -5.48
CA ALA A 61 20.58 17.91 -6.56
C ALA A 61 21.65 18.98 -6.25
N GLN A 62 22.37 18.80 -5.13
CA GLN A 62 23.78 19.16 -5.20
C GLN A 62 24.37 18.29 -6.33
N PRO A 63 25.13 18.83 -7.28
CA PRO A 63 25.81 18.00 -8.25
C PRO A 63 26.73 17.10 -7.44
N VAL A 64 26.37 15.81 -7.30
CA VAL A 64 27.36 14.78 -7.05
C VAL A 64 28.23 14.81 -8.29
N VAL A 65 29.26 15.65 -8.24
CA VAL A 65 30.41 15.52 -9.11
C VAL A 65 30.88 14.10 -8.83
N VAL A 66 30.64 13.20 -9.79
CA VAL A 66 31.24 11.88 -9.81
C VAL A 66 32.74 12.11 -10.02
N GLN A 67 33.43 12.53 -8.96
CA GLN A 67 34.84 12.25 -8.84
C GLN A 67 34.95 10.72 -8.86
N PRO A 68 35.86 10.14 -9.64
CA PRO A 68 36.19 8.73 -9.53
C PRO A 68 36.72 8.49 -8.12
N GLN A 69 35.82 8.26 -7.16
CA GLN A 69 36.20 7.72 -5.88
C GLN A 69 36.66 6.30 -6.21
N PRO A 70 37.92 5.94 -5.95
CA PRO A 70 38.33 4.55 -6.05
C PRO A 70 37.34 3.77 -5.20
N LEU A 71 36.62 2.84 -5.84
CA LEU A 71 35.76 1.92 -5.12
C LEU A 71 36.62 1.36 -3.99
N PRO A 72 36.18 1.42 -2.72
CA PRO A 72 36.86 0.69 -1.67
C PRO A 72 36.87 -0.78 -2.13
N ALA A 73 38.06 -1.27 -2.48
CA ALA A 73 38.34 -2.60 -3.04
C ALA A 73 38.16 -3.70 -1.99
N SER A 74 37.19 -3.54 -1.10
CA SER A 74 36.87 -4.42 0.01
C SER A 74 35.35 -4.61 0.12
N THR A 75 34.68 -4.75 -1.02
CA THR A 75 33.45 -5.54 -1.02
C THR A 75 33.91 -7.00 -0.97
N PRO A 76 33.68 -7.72 0.15
CA PRO A 76 34.06 -9.13 0.24
C PRO A 76 33.45 -9.87 -0.95
N SER A 77 34.25 -10.72 -1.61
CA SER A 77 33.84 -11.48 -2.80
C SER A 77 32.48 -12.10 -2.54
N VAL A 78 31.64 -12.19 -3.57
CA VAL A 78 30.31 -12.81 -3.47
C VAL A 78 30.42 -14.21 -2.84
N GLU A 79 31.53 -14.90 -3.04
CA GLU A 79 31.91 -16.18 -2.43
C GLU A 79 32.04 -16.10 -0.90
N GLU A 80 32.59 -15.00 -0.38
CA GLU A 80 32.76 -14.76 1.05
C GLU A 80 31.44 -14.40 1.71
N ARG A 81 30.58 -13.66 1.01
CA ARG A 81 29.19 -13.46 1.41
C ARG A 81 28.42 -14.77 1.46
N LEU A 82 28.61 -15.66 0.47
CA LEU A 82 27.98 -16.99 0.46
C LEU A 82 28.41 -17.82 1.67
N ARG A 83 29.72 -17.85 1.99
CA ARG A 83 30.24 -18.56 3.18
C ARG A 83 29.67 -18.01 4.49
N LEU A 84 29.57 -16.69 4.62
CA LEU A 84 29.01 -16.05 5.81
C LEU A 84 27.53 -16.38 5.99
N LEU A 85 26.76 -16.40 4.89
CA LEU A 85 25.34 -16.80 4.92
C LEU A 85 25.14 -18.28 5.28
N GLU A 86 26.07 -19.15 4.87
CA GLU A 86 26.04 -20.58 5.21
C GLU A 86 26.41 -20.84 6.67
N GLU A 87 27.40 -20.12 7.22
CA GLU A 87 27.71 -20.15 8.65
C GLU A 87 26.56 -19.61 9.50
N GLU A 88 25.88 -18.55 9.05
CA GLU A 88 24.74 -17.98 9.75
C GLU A 88 23.57 -18.98 9.80
N ASN A 89 23.25 -19.65 8.69
CA ASN A 89 22.22 -20.70 8.67
C ASN A 89 22.59 -21.91 9.54
N ALA A 90 23.87 -22.31 9.58
CA ALA A 90 24.33 -23.38 10.45
C ALA A 90 24.21 -23.01 11.95
N LYS A 91 24.49 -21.75 12.30
CA LYS A 91 24.30 -21.22 13.66
C LYS A 91 22.83 -21.13 14.06
N LEU A 92 21.95 -20.78 13.13
CA LEU A 92 20.50 -20.75 13.35
C LEU A 92 19.94 -22.17 13.55
N ARG A 93 20.48 -23.19 12.87
CA ARG A 93 20.08 -24.59 13.08
C ARG A 93 20.51 -25.16 14.43
N THR A 94 21.72 -24.85 14.90
CA THR A 94 22.16 -25.28 16.24
C THR A 94 21.43 -24.51 17.36
N SER A 95 21.13 -23.22 17.15
CA SER A 95 20.36 -22.43 18.12
C SER A 95 18.84 -22.71 18.10
N SER A 96 18.30 -23.23 16.99
CA SER A 96 16.92 -23.73 16.92
C SER A 96 16.78 -25.18 17.45
N GLN A 97 17.89 -25.92 17.59
CA GLN A 97 17.94 -27.27 18.16
C GLN A 97 18.07 -27.30 19.70
N ALA A 98 17.61 -26.25 20.39
CA ALA A 98 17.47 -26.22 21.84
C ALA A 98 16.03 -25.88 22.26
N ARG A 99 15.04 -26.52 21.62
CA ARG A 99 13.74 -26.83 22.24
C ARG A 99 13.32 -28.25 21.83
N PRO A 100 13.30 -29.21 22.77
CA PRO A 100 12.57 -30.46 22.54
C PRO A 100 11.07 -30.13 22.56
N THR A 101 10.28 -30.98 21.90
CA THR A 101 8.82 -30.89 21.67
C THR A 101 8.48 -29.93 20.52
N ASP A 102 8.08 -30.41 19.34
CA ASP A 102 6.90 -31.25 19.13
C ASP A 102 7.11 -32.14 17.89
N ALA A 103 7.51 -33.38 18.15
CA ALA A 103 7.36 -34.47 17.21
C ALA A 103 5.92 -34.97 17.29
N THR A 104 4.98 -34.28 16.64
CA THR A 104 3.60 -34.79 16.46
C THR A 104 3.02 -34.47 15.08
N VAL A 105 3.76 -34.68 13.99
CA VAL A 105 3.14 -34.92 12.66
C VAL A 105 4.01 -35.86 11.82
N SER A 106 4.24 -37.09 12.28
CA SER A 106 4.68 -38.15 11.37
C SER A 106 4.45 -39.52 12.01
N GLY A 107 3.18 -39.95 12.02
CA GLY A 107 2.79 -41.18 12.69
C GLY A 107 1.35 -41.62 12.41
N VAL A 108 0.81 -41.40 11.21
CA VAL A 108 -0.40 -42.09 10.73
C VAL A 108 -0.18 -42.52 9.27
N GLN A 109 0.86 -43.33 9.09
CA GLN A 109 1.03 -44.25 7.96
C GLN A 109 0.59 -45.62 8.46
N LYS A 110 -0.72 -45.90 8.42
CA LYS A 110 -1.26 -47.27 8.45
C LYS A 110 -2.76 -47.20 8.15
N ASP A 111 -3.19 -48.10 7.27
CA ASP A 111 -4.60 -48.49 7.07
C ASP A 111 -5.43 -47.74 6.01
N GLN A 112 -5.07 -47.90 4.73
CA GLN A 112 -6.04 -48.18 3.65
C GLN A 112 -5.26 -48.98 2.59
N GLY A 113 -5.48 -50.26 2.34
CA GLY A 113 -6.72 -51.03 2.41
C GLY A 113 -7.07 -51.46 0.99
N HIS A 114 -6.26 -52.35 0.40
CA HIS A 114 -6.63 -53.08 -0.81
C HIS A 114 -7.63 -54.18 -0.43
N ALA A 115 -8.85 -54.09 -0.98
CA ALA A 115 -9.72 -55.21 -1.29
C ALA A 115 -10.72 -54.76 -2.36
#